data_AF-A0A5B7WYN2-F1
#
_entry.id   AF-A0A5B7WYN2-F1
#
_cell.length_a   1.000
_cell.length_b   1.000
_cell.length_c   1.000
_cell.angle_alpha   90.00
_cell.angle_beta   90.00
_cell.angle_gamma   90.00
#
_symmetry.space_group_name_H-M   'P 1'
#
loop_
_entity.id
_entity.type
_entity.pdbx_description
1 polymer ?
#
loop_
_entity_poly.entity_id
_entity_poly.type
_entity_poly.pdbx_seq_one_letter_code
_entity_poly.pdbx_strand_id
1 'polypeptide(L)'
;MLAEQGFAQFTMDEVAARIGASKATVYRRWSSRTELLAAAISSLEWNTAAPDTGSLREDLIQLTAIWFAQDPMRDAIFVNLLAALPSDEQLHELYMANIATPRAHLVQTVVEQARARGELGAQSSTQSTRGILPAMVFHRLVVERRPVDRAYVESVVDEVILPAMHHQK
;
A
#
# COMPACT_ATOMS: atom_id res chain seq x y z
N MET A 1 4.46 17.44 -1.61
CA MET A 1 5.45 17.45 -0.51
C MET A 1 5.99 16.05 -0.21
N LEU A 2 5.24 15.11 0.38
CA LEU A 2 5.78 13.76 0.60
C LEU A 2 6.28 13.09 -0.69
N ALA A 3 5.51 13.16 -1.78
CA ALA A 3 5.91 12.68 -3.10
C ALA A 3 7.11 13.42 -3.72
N GLU A 4 7.25 14.72 -3.41
CA GLU A 4 8.23 15.61 -4.06
C GLU A 4 9.61 15.56 -3.37
N GLN A 5 9.64 15.44 -2.04
CA GLN A 5 10.85 15.62 -1.22
C GLN A 5 11.04 14.54 -0.15
N GLY A 6 10.07 13.63 0.04
CA GLY A 6 10.14 12.56 1.03
C GLY A 6 9.86 13.00 2.46
N PHE A 7 9.68 12.03 3.37
CA PHE A 7 9.28 12.27 4.76
C PHE A 7 10.34 13.07 5.54
N ALA A 8 11.62 12.75 5.32
CA ALA A 8 12.72 13.35 6.05
C ALA A 8 12.85 14.87 5.79
N GLN A 9 12.54 15.33 4.57
CA GLN A 9 12.88 16.69 4.15
C GLN A 9 11.76 17.71 4.32
N PHE A 10 10.49 17.31 4.34
CA PHE A 10 9.43 18.32 4.51
C PHE A 10 9.35 18.85 5.94
N THR A 11 8.98 20.12 6.08
CA THR A 11 8.75 20.74 7.40
C THR A 11 7.31 21.18 7.60
N MET A 12 6.86 21.29 8.85
CA MET A 12 5.52 21.82 9.18
C MET A 12 5.36 23.27 8.71
N ASP A 13 6.46 24.04 8.74
CA ASP A 13 6.49 25.43 8.29
C ASP A 13 6.30 25.55 6.77
N GLU A 14 6.96 24.68 6.00
CA GLU A 14 6.74 24.59 4.55
C GLU A 14 5.29 24.18 4.23
N VAL A 15 4.72 23.26 4.99
CA VAL A 15 3.30 22.88 4.83
C VAL A 15 2.41 24.10 5.06
N ALA A 16 2.62 24.84 6.16
CA ALA A 16 1.88 26.05 6.49
C ALA A 16 1.99 27.10 5.38
N ALA A 17 3.21 27.35 4.88
CA ALA A 17 3.46 28.26 3.77
C ALA A 17 2.74 27.82 2.48
N ARG A 18 2.78 26.52 2.16
CA ARG A 18 2.19 25.99 0.92
C ARG A 18 0.66 26.06 0.91
N ILE A 19 0.01 25.91 2.07
CA ILE A 19 -1.46 26.00 2.17
C ILE A 19 -1.95 27.41 2.56
N GLY A 20 -1.05 28.38 2.70
CA GLY A 20 -1.40 29.75 3.10
C GLY A 20 -1.95 29.86 4.54
N ALA A 21 -1.61 28.92 5.42
CA ALA A 21 -2.04 28.91 6.82
C ALA A 21 -0.95 29.45 7.75
N SER A 22 -1.34 29.95 8.92
CA SER A 22 -0.37 30.29 9.97
C SER A 22 0.27 29.02 10.54
N LYS A 23 1.53 29.11 11.02
CA LYS A 23 2.19 28.02 11.75
C LYS A 23 1.32 27.54 12.92
N ALA A 24 0.78 28.46 13.69
CA ALA A 24 -0.10 28.16 14.82
C ALA A 24 -1.35 27.36 14.39
N THR A 25 -1.92 27.64 13.21
CA THR A 25 -3.06 26.88 12.67
C THR A 25 -2.69 25.43 12.38
N VAL A 26 -1.54 25.19 11.76
CA VAL A 26 -1.07 23.84 11.41
C VAL A 26 -0.71 23.06 12.68
N TYR A 27 0.11 23.64 13.56
CA TYR A 27 0.54 23.01 14.81
C TYR A 27 -0.61 22.74 15.79
N ARG A 28 -1.70 23.52 15.75
CA ARG A 28 -2.91 23.26 16.55
C ARG A 28 -3.67 22.02 16.08
N ARG A 29 -3.60 21.69 14.78
CA ARG A 29 -4.32 20.55 14.20
C ARG A 29 -3.47 19.29 14.17
N TRP A 30 -2.15 19.44 14.01
CA TRP A 30 -1.18 18.35 14.02
C TRP A 30 0.07 18.82 14.76
N SER A 31 0.36 18.18 15.89
CA SER A 31 1.49 18.53 16.76
C SER A 31 2.84 18.12 16.19
N SER A 32 2.87 17.19 15.24
CA SER A 32 4.09 16.69 14.59
C SER A 32 3.91 16.42 13.09
N ARG A 33 5.03 16.28 12.37
CA ARG A 33 5.02 15.84 10.95
C ARG A 33 4.43 14.44 10.81
N THR A 34 4.69 13.57 11.77
CA THR A 34 4.18 12.20 11.83
C THR A 34 2.66 12.21 11.97
N GLU A 35 2.11 13.05 12.84
CA GLU A 35 0.66 13.21 13.02
C GLU A 35 -0.01 13.82 11.78
N LEU A 36 0.63 14.80 11.14
CA LEU A 36 0.15 15.35 9.86
C LEU A 36 0.13 14.27 8.78
N LEU A 37 1.20 13.48 8.68
CA LEU A 37 1.27 12.38 7.73
C LEU A 37 0.23 11.30 8.04
N ALA A 38 -0.01 10.99 9.32
CA ALA A 38 -1.07 10.10 9.76
C ALA A 38 -2.42 10.54 9.21
N ALA A 39 -2.78 11.81 9.43
CA ALA A 39 -4.04 12.36 8.98
C ALA A 39 -4.14 12.40 7.45
N ALA A 40 -3.03 12.69 6.76
CA ALA A 40 -2.98 12.63 5.31
C ALA A 40 -3.22 11.19 4.80
N ILE A 41 -2.55 10.19 5.40
CA ILE A 41 -2.73 8.76 5.14
C ILE A 41 -4.19 8.35 5.36
N SER A 42 -4.78 8.66 6.51
CA SER A 42 -6.17 8.30 6.82
C SER A 42 -7.19 9.04 5.93
N SER A 43 -6.82 10.18 5.35
CA SER A 43 -7.66 10.90 4.38
C SER A 43 -7.60 10.34 2.96
N LEU A 44 -6.60 9.51 2.65
CA LEU A 44 -6.57 8.79 1.40
C LEU A 44 -7.65 7.72 1.47
N GLU A 45 -8.70 7.89 0.67
CA GLU A 45 -9.77 6.90 0.55
C GLU A 45 -9.19 5.61 -0.06
N TRP A 46 -8.73 4.70 0.80
CA TRP A 46 -8.37 3.33 0.45
C TRP A 46 -9.53 2.36 0.67
N ASN A 47 -10.70 2.88 1.04
CA ASN A 47 -11.94 2.13 1.22
C ASN A 47 -12.46 1.66 -0.14
N THR A 48 -11.85 0.59 -0.65
CA THR A 48 -12.42 -0.20 -1.73
C THR A 48 -13.02 -1.45 -1.10
N ALA A 49 -14.27 -1.75 -1.44
CA ALA A 49 -14.81 -3.08 -1.20
C ALA A 49 -13.87 -4.12 -1.86
N ALA A 50 -13.75 -5.29 -1.24
CA ALA A 50 -13.00 -6.39 -1.85
C ALA A 50 -13.62 -6.70 -3.23
N PRO A 51 -12.81 -6.74 -4.32
CA PRO A 51 -13.30 -7.17 -5.62
C PRO A 51 -13.87 -8.59 -5.54
N ASP A 52 -14.93 -8.85 -6.28
CA ASP A 52 -15.52 -10.19 -6.43
C ASP A 52 -15.89 -10.41 -7.91
N THR A 53 -14.85 -10.50 -8.72
CA THR A 53 -14.97 -10.68 -10.18
C THR A 53 -15.29 -12.12 -10.58
N GLY A 54 -15.27 -13.04 -9.61
CA GLY A 54 -15.38 -14.47 -9.84
C GLY A 54 -14.05 -15.16 -10.17
N SER A 55 -12.92 -14.45 -10.08
CA SER A 55 -11.58 -15.02 -10.29
C SER A 55 -10.56 -14.43 -9.31
N LEU A 56 -9.88 -15.30 -8.56
CA LEU A 56 -8.81 -14.88 -7.64
C LEU A 56 -7.74 -14.04 -8.35
N ARG A 57 -7.38 -14.44 -9.58
CA ARG A 57 -6.39 -13.74 -10.39
C ARG A 57 -6.78 -12.29 -10.61
N GLU A 58 -7.99 -12.06 -11.14
CA GLU A 58 -8.44 -10.70 -11.46
C GLU A 58 -8.70 -9.88 -10.19
N ASP A 59 -9.21 -10.50 -9.13
CA ASP A 59 -9.39 -9.84 -7.83
C ASP A 59 -8.06 -9.32 -7.27
N LEU A 60 -6.98 -10.11 -7.34
CA LEU A 60 -5.63 -9.69 -6.94
C LEU A 60 -5.07 -8.57 -7.82
N ILE A 61 -5.28 -8.65 -9.14
CA ILE A 61 -4.85 -7.59 -10.07
C ILE A 61 -5.58 -6.27 -9.75
N GLN A 62 -6.89 -6.32 -9.50
CA GLN A 62 -7.67 -5.13 -9.16
C GLN A 62 -7.23 -4.51 -7.82
N LEU A 63 -7.02 -5.32 -6.78
CA LEU A 63 -6.47 -4.81 -5.52
C LEU A 63 -5.14 -4.09 -5.73
N THR A 64 -4.28 -4.66 -6.57
CA THR A 64 -2.97 -4.06 -6.88
C THR A 64 -3.11 -2.74 -7.64
N ALA A 65 -4.00 -2.69 -8.64
CA ALA A 65 -4.28 -1.48 -9.40
C ALA A 65 -4.89 -0.36 -8.54
N ILE A 66 -5.67 -0.72 -7.51
CA ILE A 66 -6.20 0.24 -6.54
C ILE A 66 -5.06 0.85 -5.70
N TRP A 67 -4.13 0.01 -5.23
CA TRP A 67 -3.05 0.43 -4.33
C TRP A 67 -1.88 1.10 -5.02
N PHE A 68 -1.59 0.66 -6.24
CA PHE A 68 -0.50 1.08 -7.10
C PHE A 68 -1.11 1.47 -8.45
N ALA A 69 -2.06 2.41 -8.41
CA ALA A 69 -2.55 3.06 -9.60
C ALA A 69 -1.34 3.71 -10.27
N GLN A 70 -1.17 3.56 -11.59
CA GLN A 70 -0.08 4.09 -12.44
C GLN A 70 0.07 5.63 -12.36
N ASP A 71 0.21 6.13 -11.16
CA ASP A 71 0.21 7.49 -10.71
C ASP A 71 1.56 7.67 -10.01
N PRO A 72 2.52 8.33 -10.69
CA PRO A 72 3.85 8.56 -10.15
C PRO A 72 3.84 9.22 -8.77
N MET A 73 2.80 9.99 -8.43
CA MET A 73 2.66 10.59 -7.12
C MET A 73 2.36 9.54 -6.04
N ARG A 74 1.47 8.59 -6.30
CA ARG A 74 1.16 7.49 -5.37
C ARG A 74 2.34 6.56 -5.18
N ASP A 75 3.05 6.25 -6.26
CA ASP A 75 4.28 5.45 -6.21
C ASP A 75 5.35 6.12 -5.33
N ALA A 76 5.57 7.43 -5.54
CA ALA A 76 6.50 8.20 -4.73
C ALA A 76 6.07 8.27 -3.25
N ILE A 77 4.77 8.43 -2.96
CA ILE A 77 4.24 8.39 -1.58
C ILE A 77 4.53 7.03 -0.94
N PHE A 78 4.22 5.93 -1.64
CA PHE A 78 4.44 4.58 -1.15
C PHE A 78 5.92 4.32 -0.82
N VAL A 79 6.82 4.64 -1.76
CA VAL A 79 8.27 4.47 -1.57
C VAL A 79 8.78 5.30 -0.38
N ASN A 80 8.44 6.59 -0.34
CA ASN A 80 8.92 7.48 0.72
C ASN A 80 8.36 7.10 2.10
N LEU A 81 7.13 6.59 2.14
CA LEU A 81 6.53 6.10 3.39
C LEU A 81 7.24 4.85 3.89
N LEU A 82 7.41 3.83 3.03
CA LEU A 82 8.12 2.60 3.40
C LEU A 82 9.56 2.85 3.84
N ALA A 83 10.26 3.78 3.18
CA ALA A 83 11.62 4.15 3.55
C ALA A 83 11.72 4.82 4.94
N ALA A 84 10.66 5.46 5.42
CA ALA A 84 10.64 6.17 6.69
C ALA A 84 10.28 5.26 7.89
N LEU A 85 9.55 4.16 7.66
CA LEU A 85 9.06 3.27 8.72
C LEU A 85 10.12 2.80 9.73
N PRO A 86 11.34 2.39 9.31
CA PRO A 86 12.34 1.88 10.27
C PRO A 86 12.87 2.94 11.25
N SER A 87 12.65 4.23 10.97
CA SER A 87 13.21 5.34 11.72
C SER A 87 12.20 6.08 12.62
N ASP A 88 10.92 5.71 12.55
CA ASP A 88 9.85 6.39 13.28
C ASP A 88 8.76 5.38 13.70
N GLU A 89 8.77 5.01 14.98
CA GLU A 89 7.83 4.03 15.57
C GLU A 89 6.38 4.49 15.47
N GLN A 90 6.12 5.78 15.72
CA GLN A 90 4.76 6.32 15.62
C GLN A 90 4.25 6.22 14.18
N LEU A 91 5.11 6.50 13.19
CA LEU A 91 4.77 6.30 11.79
C LEU A 91 4.51 4.83 11.45
N HIS A 92 5.31 3.91 12.02
CA HIS A 92 5.12 2.47 11.86
C HIS A 92 3.75 2.01 12.38
N GLU A 93 3.38 2.38 13.60
CA GLU A 93 2.07 2.05 14.18
C GLU A 93 0.92 2.57 13.32
N LEU A 94 1.02 3.82 12.85
CA LEU A 94 0.04 4.44 11.97
C LEU A 94 -0.06 3.74 10.62
N TYR A 95 1.07 3.35 10.04
CA TYR A 95 1.12 2.59 8.79
C TYR A 95 0.44 1.23 8.96
N MET A 96 0.71 0.53 10.06
CA MET A 96 0.09 -0.75 10.37
C MET A 96 -1.42 -0.63 10.54
N ALA A 97 -1.89 0.37 11.30
CA ALA A 97 -3.29 0.57 11.61
C ALA A 97 -4.11 1.02 10.39
N ASN A 98 -3.57 1.94 9.57
CA ASN A 98 -4.32 2.59 8.51
C ASN A 98 -4.08 1.98 7.12
N ILE A 99 -2.92 1.37 6.86
CA ILE A 99 -2.57 0.82 5.54
C ILE A 99 -2.51 -0.71 5.57
N ALA A 100 -1.57 -1.26 6.34
CA ALA A 100 -1.19 -2.66 6.21
C ALA A 100 -2.33 -3.59 6.66
N THR A 101 -2.93 -3.30 7.81
CA THR A 101 -4.01 -4.11 8.36
C THR A 101 -5.27 -4.07 7.48
N PRO A 102 -5.79 -2.89 7.07
CA PRO A 102 -6.93 -2.84 6.15
C PRO A 102 -6.68 -3.56 4.81
N ARG A 103 -5.51 -3.38 4.21
CA ARG A 103 -5.16 -4.10 2.96
C ARG A 103 -5.10 -5.61 3.18
N ALA A 104 -4.53 -6.06 4.30
CA ALA A 104 -4.49 -7.48 4.65
C ALA A 104 -5.89 -8.07 4.81
N HIS A 105 -6.84 -7.32 5.38
CA HIS A 105 -8.25 -7.73 5.44
C HIS A 105 -8.87 -7.86 4.04
N LEU A 106 -8.62 -6.93 3.13
CA LEU A 106 -9.12 -7.02 1.75
C LEU A 106 -8.58 -8.23 1.00
N VAL A 107 -7.26 -8.49 1.11
CA VAL A 107 -6.66 -9.72 0.55
C VAL A 107 -7.32 -10.96 1.15
N GLN A 108 -7.54 -10.96 2.47
CA GLN A 108 -8.17 -12.09 3.13
C GLN A 108 -9.60 -12.33 2.64
N THR A 109 -10.38 -11.29 2.39
CA THR A 109 -11.72 -11.40 1.82
C THR A 109 -11.68 -12.01 0.42
N VAL A 110 -10.82 -11.50 -0.46
CA VAL A 110 -10.64 -12.04 -1.84
C VAL A 110 -10.24 -13.52 -1.81
N VAL A 111 -9.31 -13.88 -0.91
CA VAL A 111 -8.87 -15.26 -0.72
C VAL A 111 -10.01 -16.17 -0.26
N GLU A 112 -10.84 -15.69 0.66
CA GLU A 112 -11.96 -16.48 1.17
C GLU A 112 -13.06 -16.65 0.13
N GLN A 113 -13.35 -15.62 -0.66
CA GLN A 113 -14.25 -15.71 -1.81
C GLN A 113 -13.73 -16.75 -2.83
N ALA A 114 -12.44 -16.71 -3.16
CA ALA A 114 -11.82 -17.71 -4.04
C ALA A 114 -11.88 -19.14 -3.47
N ARG A 115 -11.69 -19.30 -2.16
CA ARG A 115 -11.84 -20.60 -1.47
C ARG A 115 -13.27 -21.11 -1.54
N ALA A 116 -14.26 -20.24 -1.32
CA ALA A 116 -15.68 -20.59 -1.44
C ALA A 116 -16.06 -21.03 -2.87
N ARG A 117 -15.37 -20.49 -3.89
CA ARG A 117 -15.50 -20.90 -5.30
C ARG A 117 -14.72 -22.18 -5.65
N GLY A 118 -13.91 -22.70 -4.73
CA GLY A 118 -13.08 -23.89 -4.95
C GLY A 118 -11.79 -23.63 -5.75
N GLU A 119 -11.39 -22.37 -5.92
CA GLU A 119 -10.13 -22.03 -6.59
C GLU A 119 -8.90 -22.37 -5.73
N LEU A 120 -9.03 -22.34 -4.39
CA LEU A 120 -7.93 -22.62 -3.46
C LEU A 120 -8.19 -23.88 -2.63
N GLY A 121 -7.12 -24.63 -2.37
CA GLY A 121 -7.17 -25.78 -1.47
C GLY A 121 -7.33 -25.36 0.00
N ALA A 122 -7.87 -26.26 0.83
CA ALA A 122 -8.04 -26.01 2.26
C ALA A 122 -6.72 -25.75 3.02
N GLN A 123 -5.59 -26.26 2.49
CA GLN A 123 -4.26 -26.10 3.08
C GLN A 123 -3.45 -24.92 2.52
N SER A 124 -4.00 -24.15 1.57
CA SER A 124 -3.34 -22.97 1.02
C SER A 124 -3.21 -21.88 2.10
N SER A 125 -2.03 -21.73 2.71
CA SER A 125 -1.71 -20.60 3.59
C SER A 125 -1.33 -19.38 2.78
N THR A 126 -2.08 -18.30 2.99
CA THR A 126 -1.86 -17.01 2.34
C THR A 126 -0.98 -16.08 3.16
N GLN A 127 -0.61 -16.48 4.39
CA GLN A 127 0.22 -15.66 5.28
C GLN A 127 1.58 -15.34 4.63
N SER A 128 2.20 -16.33 3.98
CA SER A 128 3.51 -16.20 3.35
C SER A 128 3.49 -15.39 2.05
N THR A 129 2.35 -15.24 1.39
CA THR A 129 2.26 -14.53 0.09
C THR A 129 1.89 -13.06 0.23
N ARG A 130 1.29 -12.65 1.37
CA ARG A 130 0.83 -11.26 1.62
C ARG A 130 1.90 -10.19 1.41
N GLY A 131 3.17 -10.50 1.74
CA GLY A 131 4.28 -9.54 1.62
C GLY A 131 4.95 -9.51 0.24
N ILE A 132 4.75 -10.52 -0.60
CA ILE A 132 5.52 -10.71 -1.84
C ILE A 132 5.25 -9.56 -2.82
N LEU A 133 3.98 -9.30 -3.11
CA LEU A 133 3.59 -8.29 -4.08
C LEU A 133 4.06 -6.87 -3.73
N PRO A 134 3.80 -6.33 -2.51
CA PRO A 134 4.31 -5.01 -2.14
C PRO A 134 5.85 -4.96 -2.11
N ALA A 135 6.54 -6.05 -1.77
CA ALA A 135 8.00 -6.12 -1.83
C ALA A 135 8.53 -6.05 -3.28
N MET A 136 7.90 -6.77 -4.21
CA MET A 136 8.26 -6.73 -5.63
C MET A 136 7.99 -5.36 -6.26
N VAL A 137 6.83 -4.76 -5.94
CA VAL A 137 6.51 -3.37 -6.31
C VAL A 137 7.56 -2.39 -5.80
N PHE A 138 7.95 -2.49 -4.52
CA PHE A 138 8.99 -1.65 -3.95
C PHE A 138 10.34 -1.84 -4.67
N HIS A 139 10.76 -3.07 -4.93
CA HIS A 139 11.97 -3.36 -5.70
C HIS A 139 11.93 -2.72 -7.10
N ARG A 140 10.81 -2.87 -7.81
CA ARG A 140 10.64 -2.31 -9.15
C ARG A 140 10.70 -0.78 -9.18
N LEU A 141 10.08 -0.12 -8.21
CA LEU A 141 10.06 1.33 -8.14
C LEU A 141 11.42 1.90 -7.69
N VAL A 142 12.07 1.27 -6.71
CA VAL A 142 13.27 1.83 -6.06
C VAL A 142 14.56 1.39 -6.73
N VAL A 143 14.70 0.09 -6.99
CA VAL A 143 15.94 -0.51 -7.51
C VAL A 143 15.95 -0.44 -9.03
N GLU A 144 14.88 -0.92 -9.67
CA GLU A 144 14.81 -0.95 -11.15
C GLU A 144 14.40 0.39 -11.75
N ARG A 145 13.77 1.28 -10.95
CA ARG A 145 13.24 2.59 -11.38
C ARG A 145 12.33 2.49 -12.60
N ARG A 146 11.45 1.47 -12.60
CA ARG A 146 10.47 1.24 -13.66
C ARG A 146 9.05 1.45 -13.13
N PRO A 147 8.10 1.91 -13.97
CA PRO A 147 6.72 2.02 -13.58
C PRO A 147 6.12 0.64 -13.29
N VAL A 148 5.15 0.61 -12.38
CA VAL A 148 4.33 -0.58 -12.11
C VAL A 148 3.12 -0.52 -13.05
N ASP A 149 3.21 -1.23 -14.17
CA ASP A 149 2.11 -1.34 -15.12
C ASP A 149 1.31 -2.64 -14.91
N ARG A 150 0.15 -2.71 -15.57
CA ARG A 150 -0.73 -3.87 -15.48
C ARG A 150 -0.01 -5.16 -15.91
N ALA A 151 0.81 -5.11 -16.95
CA ALA A 151 1.54 -6.28 -17.45
C ALA A 151 2.51 -6.83 -16.39
N TYR A 152 3.22 -5.95 -15.67
CA TYR A 152 4.06 -6.37 -14.56
C TYR A 152 3.25 -6.99 -13.42
N VAL A 153 2.14 -6.37 -13.03
CA VAL A 153 1.25 -6.92 -11.99
C VAL A 153 0.74 -8.30 -12.39
N GLU A 154 0.28 -8.47 -13.62
CA GLU A 154 -0.15 -9.75 -14.17
C GLU A 154 0.96 -10.80 -14.10
N SER A 155 2.19 -10.47 -14.51
CA SER A 155 3.32 -11.41 -14.42
C SER A 155 3.61 -11.84 -12.98
N VAL A 156 3.57 -10.92 -12.02
CA VAL A 156 3.84 -11.25 -10.61
C VAL A 156 2.71 -12.13 -10.04
N VAL A 157 1.46 -11.82 -10.38
CA VAL A 157 0.31 -12.61 -9.93
C VAL A 157 0.39 -14.04 -10.50
N ASP A 158 0.64 -14.17 -11.80
CA ASP A 158 0.60 -15.45 -12.52
C ASP A 158 1.80 -16.33 -12.24
N GLU A 159 2.99 -15.76 -12.17
CA GLU A 159 4.23 -16.53 -12.07
C GLU A 159 4.69 -16.75 -10.63
N VAL A 160 4.23 -15.92 -9.68
CA VAL A 160 4.70 -15.96 -8.29
C VAL A 160 3.56 -16.19 -7.31
N ILE A 161 2.55 -15.31 -7.29
CA ILE A 161 1.53 -15.33 -6.23
C ILE A 161 0.65 -16.57 -6.34
N LEU A 162 0.01 -16.80 -7.50
CA LEU A 162 -0.88 -17.94 -7.68
C LEU A 162 -0.15 -19.28 -7.49
N PRO A 163 1.03 -19.52 -8.11
CA PRO A 163 1.78 -20.75 -7.86
C PRO A 163 2.12 -20.93 -6.37
N ALA A 164 2.53 -19.87 -5.66
CA ALA A 164 2.83 -19.98 -4.23
C ALA A 164 1.59 -20.31 -3.38
N MET A 165 0.40 -19.86 -3.78
CA MET A 165 -0.86 -20.19 -3.10
C MET A 165 -1.32 -21.63 -3.37
N HIS A 166 -0.97 -22.22 -4.51
CA HIS A 166 -1.32 -23.60 -4.86
C HIS A 166 -0.29 -24.65 -4.41
N HIS A 167 0.97 -24.28 -4.18
CA HIS A 167 2.07 -25.24 -3.93
C HIS A 167 2.26 -25.70 -2.48
N GLN A 168 1.43 -25.28 -1.52
CA GLN A 168 1.57 -25.76 -0.14
C GLN A 168 0.94 -27.15 0.03
N LYS A 169 1.79 -28.18 -0.16
CA LYS A 169 1.60 -29.54 0.32
C LYS A 169 2.36 -29.76 1.62
#